data_AF-X1GGW9-F1
#
_entry.id   AF-X1GGW9-F1
#
_cell.length_a   1.000
_cell.length_b   1.000
_cell.length_c   1.000
_cell.angle_alpha   90.00
_cell.angle_beta   90.00
_cell.angle_gamma   90.00
#
_symmetry.space_group_name_H-M   'P 1'
#
loop_
_entity.id
_entity.type
_entity.pdbx_description
1 polymer ?
#
loop_
_entity_poly.entity_id
_entity_poly.type
_entity_poly.pdbx_seq_one_letter_code
_entity_poly.pdbx_strand_id
1 'polypeptide(L)'
;DKNCPSNVDKIILTPIKEDATRVAALLSGDVDFISPVPPQDFQRIRKDPKAKLVTFSGGRIITIQLNQKRRPEFKDVRVRQAIVHAINNVGIVKKIMKGTATAAGQQGPKGYVGYKESLVPRYDLKKAKALMKKAGLEKGFKCTMIAPNNRYVNDEKIAE
;
A
#
# COMPACT_ATOMS: atom_id res chain seq x y z
N ASP A 1 -31.52 -5.97 10.96
CA ASP A 1 -31.79 -7.41 11.07
C ASP A 1 -31.72 -7.79 12.55
N LYS A 2 -32.83 -8.25 13.16
CA LYS A 2 -32.89 -8.59 14.59
C LYS A 2 -32.40 -10.02 14.88
N ASN A 3 -32.06 -10.79 13.84
CA ASN A 3 -31.57 -12.17 13.95
C ASN A 3 -30.04 -12.25 13.97
N CYS A 4 -29.34 -11.12 13.90
CA CYS A 4 -27.90 -11.07 14.12
C CYS A 4 -27.64 -11.13 15.64
N PRO A 5 -26.90 -12.12 16.17
CA PRO A 5 -26.47 -12.14 17.56
C PRO A 5 -25.47 -11.01 17.79
N SER A 6 -26.00 -9.80 17.97
CA SER A 6 -25.27 -8.56 18.19
C SER A 6 -25.48 -8.16 19.64
N ASN A 7 -24.38 -7.84 20.33
CA ASN A 7 -24.40 -7.18 21.63
C ASN A 7 -24.41 -5.64 21.53
N VAL A 8 -24.72 -5.09 20.34
CA VAL A 8 -24.72 -3.66 20.05
C VAL A 8 -26.12 -3.22 19.66
N ASP A 9 -26.71 -2.32 20.45
CA ASP A 9 -28.04 -1.74 20.23
C ASP A 9 -28.01 -0.43 19.42
N LYS A 10 -26.91 0.32 19.48
CA LYS A 10 -26.77 1.65 18.86
C LYS A 10 -25.36 1.88 18.32
N ILE A 11 -25.27 2.48 17.14
CA ILE A 11 -24.02 2.96 16.55
C ILE A 11 -24.15 4.48 16.34
N ILE A 12 -23.19 5.25 16.86
CA ILE A 12 -23.09 6.69 16.65
C ILE A 12 -21.86 6.95 15.78
N LEU A 13 -22.07 7.56 14.62
CA LEU A 13 -20.98 7.97 13.74
C LEU A 13 -20.62 9.43 14.02
N THR A 14 -19.45 9.64 14.63
CA THR A 14 -18.93 10.99 14.96
C THR A 14 -17.84 11.39 13.98
N PRO A 15 -18.08 12.36 13.07
CA PRO A 15 -17.07 12.79 12.11
C PRO A 15 -15.94 13.58 12.81
N ILE A 16 -14.73 13.01 12.82
CA ILE A 16 -13.52 13.67 13.33
C ILE A 16 -12.43 13.64 12.26
N LYS A 17 -12.24 14.79 11.59
CA LYS A 17 -11.32 14.92 10.46
C LYS A 17 -9.85 14.79 10.88
N GLU A 18 -9.45 15.54 11.89
CA GLU A 18 -8.04 15.62 12.30
C GLU A 18 -7.57 14.34 13.00
N ASP A 19 -6.46 13.79 12.52
CA ASP A 19 -5.89 12.52 12.99
C ASP A 19 -5.60 12.53 14.50
N ALA A 20 -4.96 13.59 14.98
CA ALA A 20 -4.57 13.71 16.39
C ALA A 20 -5.79 13.76 17.32
N THR A 21 -6.84 14.51 16.94
CA THR A 21 -8.09 14.62 17.70
C THR A 21 -8.81 13.28 17.78
N ARG A 22 -8.83 12.54 16.66
CA ARG A 22 -9.47 11.22 16.60
C ARG A 22 -8.75 10.20 17.49
N VAL A 23 -7.42 10.20 17.50
CA VAL A 23 -6.63 9.36 18.42
C VAL A 23 -6.86 9.76 19.87
N ALA A 24 -6.90 11.06 20.18
CA ALA A 24 -7.17 11.53 21.53
C ALA A 24 -8.54 11.06 22.04
N ALA A 25 -9.60 11.17 21.22
CA ALA A 25 -10.94 10.71 21.54
C ALA A 25 -11.01 9.19 21.82
N LEU A 26 -10.22 8.39 21.10
CA LEU A 26 -10.12 6.95 21.39
C LEU A 26 -9.48 6.72 22.77
N LEU A 27 -8.38 7.41 23.07
CA LEU A 27 -7.61 7.19 24.29
C LEU A 27 -8.29 7.78 25.54
N SER A 28 -9.13 8.80 25.39
CA SER A 28 -9.98 9.32 26.46
C SER A 28 -11.20 8.44 26.73
N GLY A 29 -11.62 7.62 25.75
CA GLY A 29 -12.84 6.82 25.81
C GLY A 29 -14.09 7.57 25.30
N ASP A 30 -13.92 8.71 24.63
CA ASP A 30 -15.03 9.45 24.00
C ASP A 30 -15.61 8.68 22.79
N VAL A 31 -14.81 7.80 22.18
CA VAL A 31 -15.25 6.87 21.13
C VAL A 31 -14.67 5.49 21.35
N ASP A 32 -15.46 4.45 21.02
CA ASP A 32 -15.03 3.05 21.14
C ASP A 32 -14.15 2.57 19.97
N PHE A 33 -14.23 3.26 18.84
CA PHE A 33 -13.59 2.86 17.59
C PHE A 33 -13.20 4.06 16.73
N ILE A 34 -12.05 3.97 16.06
CA ILE A 34 -11.61 4.94 15.06
C ILE A 34 -11.13 4.26 13.78
N SER A 35 -11.40 4.92 12.66
CA SER A 35 -10.81 4.59 11.36
C SER A 35 -10.77 5.85 10.48
N PRO A 36 -9.65 6.16 9.80
CA PRO A 36 -8.38 5.45 9.83
C PRO A 36 -7.58 5.73 11.11
N VAL A 37 -6.68 4.82 11.48
CA VAL A 37 -5.66 5.06 12.50
C VAL A 37 -4.41 5.63 11.83
N PRO A 38 -3.88 6.79 12.26
CA PRO A 38 -2.64 7.33 11.73
C PRO A 38 -1.42 6.43 12.08
N PRO A 39 -0.56 6.05 11.10
CA PRO A 39 0.59 5.18 11.35
C PRO A 39 1.55 5.66 12.45
N GLN A 40 1.69 6.98 12.63
CA GLN A 40 2.56 7.56 13.66
C GLN A 40 2.09 7.24 15.09
N ASP A 41 0.80 7.00 15.31
CA ASP A 41 0.23 6.71 16.64
C ASP A 41 0.09 5.21 16.92
N PHE A 42 0.47 4.33 16.00
CA PHE A 42 0.32 2.87 16.19
C PHE A 42 0.99 2.37 17.47
N GLN A 43 2.19 2.86 17.78
CA GLN A 43 2.91 2.47 19.00
C GLN A 43 2.26 3.04 20.26
N ARG A 44 1.68 4.24 20.18
CA ARG A 44 0.95 4.86 21.29
C ARG A 44 -0.30 4.05 21.63
N ILE A 45 -1.10 3.71 20.61
CA ILE A 45 -2.32 2.91 20.76
C ILE A 45 -2.01 1.49 21.24
N ARG A 46 -0.93 0.85 20.76
CA ARG A 46 -0.53 -0.49 21.22
C ARG A 46 -0.13 -0.55 22.69
N LYS A 47 0.33 0.56 23.26
CA LYS A 47 0.74 0.65 24.67
C LYS A 47 -0.42 0.98 25.60
N ASP A 48 -1.55 1.42 25.06
CA ASP A 48 -2.72 1.76 25.86
C ASP A 48 -3.41 0.47 26.35
N PRO A 49 -3.68 0.32 27.66
CA PRO A 49 -4.28 -0.89 28.20
C PRO A 49 -5.76 -1.05 27.83
N LYS A 50 -6.43 0.00 27.33
CA LYS A 50 -7.85 0.02 26.97
C LYS A 50 -8.07 -0.04 25.46
N ALA A 51 -7.04 0.18 24.64
CA ALA A 51 -7.14 0.14 23.19
C ALA A 51 -6.43 -1.08 22.59
N LYS A 52 -6.98 -1.58 21.48
CA LYS A 52 -6.33 -2.63 20.69
C LYS A 52 -6.18 -2.15 19.25
N LEU A 53 -4.95 -2.08 18.78
CA LEU A 53 -4.69 -1.85 17.36
C LEU A 53 -4.98 -3.12 16.56
N VAL A 54 -6.02 -3.08 15.72
CA VAL A 54 -6.35 -4.16 14.79
C VAL A 54 -5.87 -3.80 13.38
N THR A 55 -5.10 -4.68 12.77
CA THR A 55 -4.60 -4.54 11.40
C THR A 55 -4.91 -5.79 10.60
N PHE A 56 -5.40 -5.63 9.38
CA PHE A 56 -5.59 -6.71 8.42
C PHE A 56 -5.13 -6.26 7.04
N SER A 57 -4.67 -7.20 6.21
CA SER A 57 -4.37 -6.91 4.82
C SER A 57 -5.67 -6.57 4.08
N GLY A 58 -5.80 -5.33 3.63
CA GLY A 58 -6.93 -4.90 2.81
C GLY A 58 -6.88 -5.50 1.40
N GLY A 59 -8.01 -5.50 0.70
CA GLY A 59 -8.10 -5.91 -0.71
C GLY A 59 -7.52 -4.90 -1.71
N ARG A 60 -6.93 -3.80 -1.24
CA ARG A 60 -6.38 -2.74 -2.10
C ARG A 60 -4.98 -3.13 -2.59
N ILE A 61 -4.78 -3.08 -3.90
CA ILE A 61 -3.45 -3.17 -4.51
C ILE A 61 -2.99 -1.81 -5.03
N ILE A 62 -1.72 -1.50 -4.83
CA ILE A 62 -1.05 -0.31 -5.38
C ILE A 62 -0.20 -0.79 -6.56
N THR A 63 -0.41 -0.17 -7.73
CA THR A 63 0.24 -0.58 -8.98
C THR A 63 0.74 0.63 -9.76
N ILE A 64 1.86 0.48 -10.46
CA ILE A 64 2.28 1.41 -11.51
C ILE A 64 1.69 0.92 -12.84
N GLN A 65 0.91 1.79 -13.48
CA GLN A 65 0.30 1.50 -14.79
C GLN A 65 1.14 2.10 -15.91
N LEU A 66 1.53 1.27 -16.88
CA LEU A 66 2.40 1.66 -17.99
C LEU A 66 1.58 1.87 -19.26
N ASN A 67 1.46 3.12 -19.70
CA ASN A 67 0.65 3.48 -20.86
C ASN A 67 1.42 3.28 -22.18
N GLN A 68 1.23 2.11 -22.80
CA GLN A 68 1.85 1.73 -24.08
C GLN A 68 1.37 2.55 -25.29
N LYS A 69 0.18 3.17 -25.19
CA LYS A 69 -0.32 4.07 -26.24
C LYS A 69 0.37 5.44 -26.18
N ARG A 70 0.70 5.91 -24.97
CA ARG A 70 1.36 7.21 -24.74
C ARG A 70 2.88 7.15 -24.90
N ARG A 71 3.51 6.03 -24.55
CA ARG A 71 4.96 5.85 -24.59
C ARG A 71 5.35 4.62 -25.42
N PRO A 72 6.06 4.79 -26.54
CA PRO A 72 6.46 3.66 -27.38
C PRO A 72 7.42 2.70 -26.67
N GLU A 73 8.27 3.18 -25.76
CA GLU A 73 9.21 2.36 -24.99
C GLU A 73 8.49 1.30 -24.16
N PHE A 74 7.30 1.63 -23.64
CA PHE A 74 6.49 0.69 -22.86
C PHE A 74 5.84 -0.40 -23.72
N LYS A 75 5.83 -0.31 -25.05
CA LYS A 75 5.33 -1.38 -25.93
C LYS A 75 6.26 -2.60 -25.88
N ASP A 76 7.55 -2.38 -25.69
CA ASP A 76 8.51 -3.47 -25.48
C ASP A 76 8.30 -4.12 -24.11
N VAL A 77 7.96 -5.42 -24.11
CA VAL A 77 7.73 -6.19 -22.89
C VAL A 77 8.97 -6.23 -21.99
N ARG A 78 10.17 -6.17 -22.56
CA ARG A 78 11.44 -6.19 -21.82
C ARG A 78 11.60 -4.93 -20.97
N VAL A 79 11.13 -3.78 -21.45
CA VAL A 79 11.11 -2.53 -20.68
C VAL A 79 10.16 -2.64 -19.50
N ARG A 80 8.95 -3.17 -19.71
CA ARG A 80 7.98 -3.38 -18.62
C ARG A 80 8.51 -4.38 -17.58
N GLN A 81 9.16 -5.45 -18.01
CA GLN A 81 9.81 -6.42 -17.12
C GLN A 81 11.00 -5.81 -16.38
N ALA A 82 11.78 -4.94 -17.04
CA ALA A 82 12.88 -4.23 -16.39
C ALA A 82 12.38 -3.34 -15.25
N ILE A 83 11.28 -2.60 -15.47
CA ILE A 83 10.62 -1.77 -14.44
C ILE A 83 10.19 -2.63 -13.25
N VAL A 84 9.54 -3.78 -13.49
CA VAL A 84 9.15 -4.70 -12.41
C VAL A 84 10.36 -5.15 -11.59
N HIS A 85 11.48 -5.49 -12.24
CA HIS A 85 12.70 -5.91 -11.54
C HIS A 85 13.47 -4.76 -10.88
N ALA A 86 13.25 -3.51 -11.30
CA ALA A 86 13.91 -2.34 -10.74
C ALA A 86 13.27 -1.84 -9.44
N ILE A 87 12.00 -2.16 -9.19
CA ILE A 87 11.25 -1.64 -8.04
C ILE A 87 11.43 -2.56 -6.83
N ASN A 88 12.00 -2.02 -5.75
CA ASN A 88 12.15 -2.74 -4.49
C ASN A 88 10.88 -2.63 -3.62
N ASN A 89 9.86 -3.44 -3.93
CA ASN A 89 8.59 -3.44 -3.20
C ASN A 89 8.77 -3.68 -1.68
N VAL A 90 9.67 -4.59 -1.29
CA VAL A 90 9.94 -4.91 0.13
C VAL A 90 10.60 -3.72 0.83
N GLY A 91 11.55 -3.07 0.16
CA GLY A 91 12.23 -1.87 0.66
C GLY A 91 11.27 -0.69 0.85
N ILE A 92 10.37 -0.45 -0.12
CA ILE A 92 9.32 0.58 -0.03
C ILE A 92 8.43 0.33 1.18
N VAL A 93 7.92 -0.91 1.34
CA VAL A 93 7.07 -1.27 2.47
C VAL A 93 7.78 -1.04 3.80
N LYS A 94 9.03 -1.50 3.92
CA LYS A 94 9.80 -1.41 5.17
C LYS A 94 10.16 0.04 5.53
N LYS A 95 10.70 0.80 4.58
CA LYS A 95 11.29 2.13 4.86
C LYS A 95 10.29 3.26 4.71
N ILE A 96 9.54 3.28 3.61
CA ILE A 96 8.64 4.39 3.28
C ILE A 96 7.29 4.17 3.97
N MET A 97 6.71 2.98 3.84
CA MET A 97 5.40 2.68 4.45
C MET A 97 5.49 2.20 5.91
N LYS A 98 6.68 2.20 6.53
CA LYS A 98 6.91 1.84 7.94
C LYS A 98 6.30 0.48 8.34
N GLY A 99 6.27 -0.48 7.43
CA GLY A 99 5.71 -1.82 7.67
C GLY A 99 4.18 -1.89 7.71
N THR A 100 3.47 -0.83 7.29
CA THR A 100 1.99 -0.77 7.32
C THR A 100 1.33 -1.30 6.04
N ALA A 101 2.08 -1.98 5.19
CA ALA A 101 1.61 -2.60 3.96
C ALA A 101 2.24 -3.98 3.75
N THR A 102 1.70 -4.74 2.80
CA THR A 102 2.25 -6.04 2.38
C THR A 102 2.83 -5.91 0.98
N ALA A 103 4.06 -6.39 0.78
CA ALA A 103 4.69 -6.34 -0.54
C ALA A 103 3.96 -7.29 -1.51
N ALA A 104 3.40 -6.73 -2.58
CA ALA A 104 2.62 -7.50 -3.55
C ALA A 104 3.52 -8.19 -4.59
N GLY A 105 3.28 -9.49 -4.80
CA GLY A 105 3.83 -10.25 -5.94
C GLY A 105 2.79 -10.61 -7.01
N GLN A 106 1.51 -10.36 -6.72
CA GLN A 106 0.35 -10.64 -7.57
C GLN A 106 -0.81 -9.69 -7.24
N GLN A 107 -1.90 -9.77 -8.01
CA GLN A 107 -3.06 -8.86 -7.90
C GLN A 107 -3.91 -9.10 -6.65
N GLY A 108 -4.01 -10.36 -6.20
CA GLY A 108 -4.79 -10.74 -5.01
C GLY A 108 -3.92 -10.85 -3.76
N PRO A 109 -4.39 -10.40 -2.58
CA PRO A 109 -3.73 -10.69 -1.31
C PRO A 109 -3.93 -12.17 -0.92
N LYS A 110 -3.15 -12.61 0.08
CA LYS A 110 -3.31 -13.95 0.66
C LYS A 110 -4.73 -14.14 1.19
N GLY A 111 -5.33 -15.30 0.92
CA GLY A 111 -6.70 -15.65 1.31
C GLY A 111 -7.75 -15.42 0.22
N TYR A 112 -7.41 -14.76 -0.89
CA TYR A 112 -8.32 -14.59 -2.03
C TYR A 112 -8.27 -15.83 -2.94
N VAL A 113 -9.42 -16.18 -3.53
CA VAL A 113 -9.51 -17.23 -4.55
C VAL A 113 -8.55 -16.93 -5.70
N GLY A 114 -7.74 -17.92 -6.09
CA GLY A 114 -6.74 -17.79 -7.14
C GLY A 114 -5.37 -17.24 -6.70
N TYR A 115 -5.18 -16.98 -5.39
CA TYR A 115 -3.87 -16.63 -4.84
C TYR A 115 -2.85 -17.77 -5.04
N LYS A 116 -1.65 -17.42 -5.52
CA LYS A 116 -0.54 -18.37 -5.73
C LYS A 116 0.67 -17.99 -4.88
N GLU A 117 1.06 -18.83 -3.93
CA GLU A 117 2.18 -18.56 -3.00
C GLU A 117 3.53 -18.35 -3.71
N SER A 118 3.73 -18.97 -4.88
CA SER A 118 4.96 -18.81 -5.67
C SER A 118 5.12 -17.42 -6.32
N LEU A 119 4.05 -16.63 -6.40
CA LEU A 119 4.09 -15.28 -6.98
C LEU A 119 4.50 -14.25 -5.93
N VAL A 120 5.81 -14.09 -5.78
CA VAL A 120 6.46 -13.18 -4.84
C VAL A 120 6.94 -11.89 -5.51
N PRO A 121 7.16 -10.79 -4.74
CA PRO A 121 7.80 -9.58 -5.25
C PRO A 121 9.14 -9.88 -5.93
N ARG A 122 9.43 -9.18 -7.03
CA ARG A 122 10.63 -9.38 -7.84
C ARG A 122 11.50 -8.15 -7.73
N TYR A 123 12.76 -8.30 -7.35
CA TYR A 123 13.72 -7.20 -7.32
C TYR A 123 15.10 -7.71 -7.70
N ASP A 124 15.61 -7.25 -8.84
CA ASP A 124 16.92 -7.61 -9.39
C ASP A 124 17.38 -6.51 -10.35
N LEU A 125 18.20 -5.59 -9.84
CA LEU A 125 18.72 -4.47 -10.63
C LEU A 125 19.63 -4.93 -11.77
N LYS A 126 20.36 -6.04 -11.61
CA LYS A 126 21.25 -6.56 -12.65
C LYS A 126 20.42 -7.06 -13.83
N LYS A 127 19.35 -7.81 -13.55
CA LYS A 127 18.40 -8.27 -14.56
C LYS A 127 17.64 -7.12 -15.22
N ALA A 128 17.22 -6.12 -14.45
CA ALA A 128 16.58 -4.92 -15.01
C ALA A 128 17.48 -4.21 -16.03
N LYS A 129 18.75 -3.95 -15.67
CA LYS A 129 19.74 -3.34 -16.58
C LYS A 129 19.98 -4.19 -17.83
N ALA A 130 20.10 -5.51 -17.66
CA ALA A 130 20.28 -6.43 -18.80
C ALA A 130 19.07 -6.42 -19.76
N LEU A 131 17.84 -6.34 -19.24
CA LEU A 131 16.64 -6.22 -20.05
C LEU A 131 16.58 -4.89 -20.82
N MET A 132 16.95 -3.78 -20.18
CA MET A 132 17.04 -2.47 -20.83
C MET A 132 18.06 -2.46 -21.97
N LYS A 133 19.23 -3.09 -21.77
CA LYS A 133 20.25 -3.25 -22.82
C LYS A 133 19.72 -4.06 -24.01
N LYS A 134 19.07 -5.20 -23.75
CA LYS A 134 18.46 -6.03 -24.79
C LYS A 134 17.34 -5.31 -25.56
N ALA A 135 16.67 -4.35 -24.92
CA ALA A 135 15.67 -3.49 -25.55
C ALA A 135 16.28 -2.31 -26.34
N GLY A 136 17.61 -2.17 -26.39
CA GLY A 136 18.28 -1.04 -27.04
C GLY A 136 18.20 0.27 -26.25
N LEU A 137 17.82 0.21 -24.97
CA LEU A 137 17.59 1.37 -24.10
C LEU A 137 18.57 1.37 -22.91
N GLU A 138 19.83 0.98 -23.13
CA GLU A 138 20.86 0.91 -22.08
C GLU A 138 21.09 2.26 -21.38
N LYS A 139 20.97 3.37 -22.12
CA LYS A 139 21.06 4.74 -21.59
C LYS A 139 19.78 5.22 -20.88
N GLY A 140 18.73 4.41 -20.87
CA GLY A 140 17.43 4.76 -20.30
C GLY A 140 16.66 5.81 -21.11
N PHE A 141 15.59 6.30 -20.50
CA PHE A 141 14.74 7.38 -21.05
C PHE A 141 14.03 8.08 -19.89
N LYS A 142 13.50 9.28 -20.14
CA LYS A 142 12.69 10.03 -19.17
C LYS A 142 11.21 9.78 -19.40
N CYS A 143 10.43 9.69 -18.33
CA CYS A 143 8.98 9.70 -18.39
C CYS A 143 8.41 10.44 -17.19
N THR A 144 7.18 10.92 -17.33
CA THR A 144 6.40 11.45 -16.21
C THR A 144 5.58 10.32 -15.59
N MET A 145 5.30 10.45 -14.30
CA MET A 145 4.42 9.57 -13.56
C MET A 145 3.33 10.42 -12.92
N ILE A 146 2.10 9.92 -12.92
CA ILE A 146 1.00 10.50 -12.16
C ILE A 146 0.94 9.72 -10.86
N ALA A 147 1.00 10.43 -9.74
CA ALA A 147 0.90 9.86 -8.41
C ALA A 147 -0.23 10.56 -7.63
N PRO A 148 -0.93 9.85 -6.74
CA PRO A 148 -1.84 10.48 -5.82
C PRO A 148 -1.06 11.27 -4.74
N ASN A 149 -1.77 12.17 -4.07
CA ASN A 149 -1.32 12.86 -2.87
C ASN A 149 -2.38 12.64 -1.78
N ASN A 150 -1.98 12.12 -0.62
CA ASN A 150 -2.83 11.85 0.54
C ASN A 150 -3.94 10.79 0.32
N ARG A 151 -3.71 9.80 -0.54
CA ARG A 151 -4.64 8.69 -0.80
C ARG A 151 -4.31 7.43 -0.03
N TYR A 152 -3.04 7.15 0.20
CA TYR A 152 -2.56 6.04 1.04
C TYR A 152 -1.25 6.40 1.73
N VAL A 153 -0.82 5.57 2.67
CA VAL A 153 0.32 5.83 3.54
C VAL A 153 1.56 6.22 2.72
N ASN A 154 1.97 7.48 2.87
CA ASN A 154 3.17 8.07 2.26
C ASN A 154 3.22 7.95 0.72
N ASP A 155 2.08 8.10 0.04
CA ASP A 155 1.98 7.95 -1.42
C ASP A 155 2.84 8.94 -2.22
N GLU A 156 2.90 10.20 -1.79
CA GLU A 156 3.77 11.22 -2.37
C GLU A 156 5.25 10.79 -2.29
N LYS A 157 5.71 10.35 -1.11
CA LYS A 157 7.09 9.89 -0.89
C LYS A 157 7.45 8.61 -1.65
N ILE A 158 6.47 7.81 -2.06
CA ILE A 158 6.71 6.64 -2.91
C ILE A 158 7.00 7.07 -4.36
N ALA A 159 6.52 8.25 -4.76
CA ALA A 159 6.62 8.77 -6.11
C ALA A 159 7.83 9.70 -6.36
N GLU A 160 8.48 10.17 -5.29
CA GLU A 160 9.76 10.92 -5.30
C GLU A 160 10.96 10.02 -5.68
#